data_AF-A0A954WDP3-F1
#
_entry.id   AF-A0A954WDP3-F1
#
_cell.length_a   1.000
_cell.length_b   1.000
_cell.length_c   1.000
_cell.angle_alpha   90.00
_cell.angle_beta   90.00
_cell.angle_gamma   90.00
#
_symmetry.space_group_name_H-M   'P 1'
#
loop_
_entity.id
_entity.type
_entity.pdbx_description
1 polymer ?
#
loop_
_entity_poly.entity_id
_entity_poly.type
_entity_poly.pdbx_seq_one_letter_code
_entity_poly.pdbx_strand_id
1 'polypeptide(L)'
;ILGELHDPKLPENTLDLILMVDVYHEFSHPEHMLRSMRRALKPDGLIVLLEYRGEDPEVPIKPLHKMTKEQILKEYTANGLKLAKEFERLPWQHMMFFQRDEDFADDTPLSKPE
;
A
#
# COMPACT_ATOMS: atom_id res chain seq x y z
N ILE A 1 -18.90 3.88 5.40
CA ILE A 1 -18.31 2.67 4.79
C ILE A 1 -17.73 1.85 5.94
N LEU A 2 -18.03 0.56 6.03
CA LEU A 2 -17.45 -0.36 7.01
C LEU A 2 -16.67 -1.41 6.24
N GLY A 3 -15.37 -1.54 6.51
CA GLY A 3 -14.50 -2.51 5.86
C GLY A 3 -14.64 -3.92 6.45
N GLU A 4 -14.12 -4.88 5.72
CA GLU A 4 -13.94 -6.28 6.08
C GLU A 4 -12.44 -6.58 6.21
N LEU A 5 -12.10 -7.80 6.65
CA LEU A 5 -10.71 -8.24 6.85
C LEU A 5 -9.82 -8.12 5.59
N HIS A 6 -10.43 -8.19 4.41
CA HIS A 6 -9.76 -8.27 3.11
C HIS A 6 -10.26 -7.24 2.10
N ASP A 7 -11.20 -6.37 2.49
CA ASP A 7 -11.85 -5.42 1.58
C ASP A 7 -12.25 -4.15 2.35
N PRO A 8 -11.68 -2.98 2.04
CA PRO A 8 -12.04 -1.74 2.73
C PRO A 8 -13.43 -1.21 2.30
N LYS A 9 -14.13 -1.85 1.36
CA LYS A 9 -15.45 -1.50 0.81
C LYS A 9 -15.50 -0.08 0.25
N LEU A 10 -14.36 0.41 -0.26
CA LEU A 10 -14.25 1.75 -0.82
C LEU A 10 -14.90 1.80 -2.22
N PRO A 11 -15.63 2.87 -2.55
CA PRO A 11 -16.27 2.99 -3.86
C PRO A 11 -15.23 3.15 -4.99
N GLU A 12 -15.44 2.41 -6.07
CA GLU A 12 -14.52 2.36 -7.21
C GLU A 12 -14.37 3.71 -7.93
N ASN A 13 -13.14 4.04 -8.35
CA ASN A 13 -12.81 5.24 -9.11
C ASN A 13 -13.29 6.57 -8.47
N THR A 14 -13.28 6.68 -7.13
CA THR A 14 -13.77 7.87 -6.43
C THR A 14 -12.72 8.61 -5.63
N LEU A 15 -11.62 7.96 -5.24
CA LEU A 15 -10.66 8.51 -4.30
C LEU A 15 -9.46 9.15 -5.01
N ASP A 16 -9.17 10.40 -4.63
CA ASP A 16 -7.95 11.11 -5.04
C ASP A 16 -6.74 10.71 -4.17
N LEU A 17 -6.99 10.33 -2.91
CA LEU A 17 -5.94 10.02 -1.94
C LEU A 17 -6.40 8.94 -0.96
N ILE A 18 -5.52 7.98 -0.70
CA ILE A 18 -5.59 7.02 0.41
C ILE A 18 -4.30 7.19 1.21
N LEU A 19 -4.40 7.54 2.50
CA LEU A 19 -3.26 7.68 3.39
C LEU A 19 -3.22 6.49 4.35
N MET A 20 -2.12 5.75 4.35
CA MET A 20 -1.82 4.67 5.29
C MET A 20 -0.65 5.06 6.15
N VAL A 21 -0.85 5.09 7.46
CA VAL A 21 0.16 5.47 8.46
C VAL A 21 0.33 4.33 9.43
N ASP A 22 1.45 3.62 9.34
CA ASP A 22 1.83 2.56 10.30
C ASP A 22 0.73 1.50 10.46
N VAL A 23 0.18 1.02 9.34
CA VAL A 23 -0.98 0.09 9.31
C VAL A 23 -0.87 -1.00 8.26
N TYR A 24 -0.03 -0.85 7.24
CA TYR A 24 -0.04 -1.80 6.13
C TYR A 24 0.52 -3.16 6.58
N HIS A 25 1.52 -3.14 7.46
CA HIS A 25 2.09 -4.33 8.09
C HIS A 25 1.11 -5.09 9.01
N GLU A 26 -0.04 -4.49 9.36
CA GLU A 26 -1.10 -5.13 10.16
C GLU A 26 -2.13 -5.87 9.30
N PHE A 27 -2.09 -5.73 7.97
CA PHE A 27 -3.04 -6.43 7.10
C PHE A 27 -2.77 -7.93 7.08
N SER A 28 -3.81 -8.70 7.41
CA SER A 28 -3.81 -10.16 7.23
C SER A 28 -3.93 -10.57 5.76
N HIS A 29 -4.56 -9.72 4.94
CA HIS A 29 -4.80 -9.93 3.50
C HIS A 29 -4.31 -8.74 2.68
N PRO A 30 -2.98 -8.46 2.66
CA PRO A 30 -2.44 -7.25 2.06
C PRO A 30 -2.71 -7.17 0.55
N GLU A 31 -2.66 -8.28 -0.18
CA GLU A 31 -2.94 -8.32 -1.62
C GLU A 31 -4.39 -7.92 -1.95
N HIS A 32 -5.36 -8.47 -1.23
CA HIS A 32 -6.78 -8.14 -1.41
C HIS A 32 -7.06 -6.67 -1.06
N MET A 33 -6.45 -6.18 0.02
CA MET A 33 -6.56 -4.78 0.44
C MET A 33 -5.96 -3.85 -0.63
N LEU A 34 -4.74 -4.11 -1.10
CA LEU A 34 -4.08 -3.30 -2.14
C LEU A 34 -4.87 -3.25 -3.43
N ARG A 35 -5.37 -4.39 -3.93
CA ARG A 35 -6.17 -4.43 -5.16
C ARG A 35 -7.48 -3.68 -4.99
N SER A 36 -8.13 -3.78 -3.84
CA SER A 36 -9.37 -3.05 -3.57
C SER A 36 -9.14 -1.55 -3.42
N MET A 37 -8.05 -1.14 -2.77
CA MET A 37 -7.62 0.27 -2.73
C MET A 37 -7.26 0.78 -4.13
N ARG A 38 -6.56 -0.01 -4.95
CA ARG A 38 -6.24 0.33 -6.35
C ARG A 38 -7.51 0.58 -7.17
N ARG A 39 -8.54 -0.28 -7.05
CA ARG A 39 -9.83 -0.06 -7.73
C ARG A 39 -10.57 1.19 -7.24
N ALA A 40 -10.42 1.55 -5.97
CA ALA A 40 -11.04 2.74 -5.38
C ALA A 40 -10.42 4.05 -5.86
N LEU A 41 -9.14 4.04 -6.23
CA LEU A 41 -8.44 5.20 -6.76
C LEU A 41 -8.98 5.64 -8.13
N LYS A 42 -9.11 6.96 -8.31
CA LYS A 42 -9.18 7.58 -9.64
C LYS A 42 -7.88 7.31 -10.43
N PRO A 43 -7.87 7.47 -11.76
CA PRO A 43 -6.66 7.27 -12.58
C PRO A 43 -5.42 8.06 -12.12
N ASP A 44 -5.63 9.26 -11.58
CA ASP A 44 -4.60 10.15 -11.02
C ASP A 44 -4.51 10.12 -9.48
N GLY A 45 -5.27 9.22 -8.84
CA GLY A 45 -5.32 9.07 -7.41
C GLY A 45 -4.04 8.42 -6.84
N LEU A 46 -3.76 8.72 -5.57
CA LEU A 46 -2.55 8.26 -4.89
C LEU A 46 -2.86 7.44 -3.64
N ILE A 47 -2.08 6.38 -3.42
CA ILE A 47 -1.85 5.80 -2.11
C ILE A 47 -0.57 6.40 -1.53
N VAL A 48 -0.63 6.93 -0.32
CA VAL A 48 0.53 7.38 0.45
C VAL A 48 0.76 6.39 1.56
N LEU A 49 1.89 5.69 1.49
CA LEU A 49 2.32 4.78 2.53
C LEU A 49 3.37 5.46 3.40
N LEU A 50 3.11 5.51 4.70
CA LEU A 50 4.03 5.97 5.73
C LEU A 50 4.34 4.81 6.67
N GLU A 51 5.54 4.24 6.57
CA GLU A 51 5.97 3.05 7.32
C GLU A 51 7.38 3.24 7.87
N TYR A 52 7.68 2.63 9.02
CA TYR A 52 9.04 2.71 9.59
C TYR A 52 10.07 1.96 8.75
N ARG A 53 11.26 2.55 8.63
CA ARG A 53 12.40 1.99 7.89
C ARG A 53 12.84 0.66 8.49
N GLY A 54 12.53 -0.44 7.81
CA GLY A 54 12.93 -1.80 8.20
C GLY A 54 14.43 -2.05 8.03
N GLU A 55 15.09 -1.31 7.15
CA GLU A 55 16.53 -1.41 6.90
C GLU A 55 17.38 -0.71 7.96
N ASP A 56 16.79 0.14 8.81
CA ASP A 56 17.49 0.89 9.85
C ASP A 56 17.31 0.22 11.24
N PRO A 57 18.39 -0.38 11.80
CA PRO A 57 18.34 -0.99 13.11
C PRO A 57 18.19 0.02 14.26
N GLU A 58 18.54 1.30 14.05
CA GLU A 58 18.48 2.35 15.06
C GLU A 58 17.07 2.91 15.27
N VAL A 59 16.14 2.64 14.34
CA VAL A 59 14.72 3.01 14.51
C VAL A 59 14.15 2.24 15.71
N PRO A 60 13.67 2.91 16.79
CA PRO A 60 13.32 2.28 18.06
C PRO A 60 11.91 1.64 18.06
N ILE A 61 11.60 0.89 17.00
CA ILE A 61 10.33 0.21 16.77
C ILE A 61 10.59 -1.30 16.65
N LYS A 62 9.60 -2.14 16.99
CA LYS A 62 9.74 -3.60 16.85
C LYS A 62 9.92 -3.96 15.37
N PRO A 63 10.82 -4.91 15.02
CA PRO A 63 11.05 -5.29 13.62
C PRO A 63 9.81 -5.70 12.83
N LEU A 64 8.81 -6.30 13.51
CA LEU A 64 7.54 -6.72 12.90
C LEU A 64 6.67 -5.51 12.47
N HIS A 65 6.83 -4.33 13.06
CA HIS A 65 6.11 -3.09 12.69
C HIS A 65 7.00 -2.17 11.82
N LYS A 66 7.88 -2.75 11.00
CA LYS A 66 8.73 -2.02 10.07
C LYS A 66 8.69 -2.72 8.72
N MET A 67 8.97 -1.97 7.66
CA MET A 67 9.13 -2.52 6.33
C MET A 67 10.33 -1.91 5.63
N THR A 68 11.08 -2.74 4.90
CA THR A 68 12.11 -2.23 3.99
C THR A 68 11.43 -1.67 2.74
N LYS A 69 12.07 -0.67 2.12
CA LYS A 69 11.63 -0.16 0.82
C LYS A 69 11.53 -1.25 -0.25
N GLU A 70 12.43 -2.24 -0.20
CA GLU A 70 12.42 -3.38 -1.11
C GLU A 70 11.14 -4.23 -0.94
N GLN A 71 10.72 -4.51 0.30
CA GLN A 71 9.47 -5.22 0.58
C GLN A 71 8.26 -4.44 0.06
N ILE A 72 8.19 -3.15 0.38
CA ILE A 72 7.10 -2.27 -0.06
C ILE A 72 7.00 -2.27 -1.58
N LEU A 73 8.11 -2.03 -2.28
CA LEU A 73 8.14 -2.01 -3.75
C LEU A 73 7.71 -3.34 -4.35
N LYS A 74 8.20 -4.45 -3.80
CA LYS A 74 7.86 -5.79 -4.27
C LYS A 74 6.35 -6.05 -4.17
N GLU A 75 5.75 -5.74 -3.03
CA GLU A 75 4.33 -6.02 -2.78
C GLU A 75 3.40 -5.07 -3.54
N TYR A 76 3.70 -3.78 -3.58
CA TYR A 76 2.85 -2.78 -4.25
C TYR A 76 2.86 -2.97 -5.77
N THR A 77 4.04 -3.20 -6.37
CA THR A 77 4.16 -3.41 -7.82
C THR A 77 3.49 -4.71 -8.27
N ALA A 78 3.58 -5.77 -7.48
CA ALA A 78 2.86 -7.02 -7.73
C ALA A 78 1.32 -6.87 -7.71
N ASN A 79 0.81 -5.77 -7.15
CA ASN A 79 -0.61 -5.47 -7.06
C ASN A 79 -1.04 -4.32 -7.99
N GLY A 80 -0.24 -3.99 -9.02
CA GLY A 80 -0.60 -3.01 -10.04
C GLY A 80 -0.52 -1.55 -9.57
N LEU A 81 0.34 -1.27 -8.59
CA LEU A 81 0.68 0.07 -8.16
C LEU A 81 2.11 0.40 -8.58
N LYS A 82 2.34 1.63 -9.04
CA LYS A 82 3.68 2.11 -9.39
C LYS A 82 4.09 3.28 -8.51
N LEU A 83 5.36 3.32 -8.13
CA LEU A 83 5.92 4.42 -7.35
C LEU A 83 5.90 5.70 -8.19
N ALA A 84 5.22 6.73 -7.69
CA ALA A 84 5.11 8.05 -8.31
C ALA A 84 6.10 9.05 -7.71
N LYS A 85 6.28 9.02 -6.38
CA LYS A 85 7.15 9.95 -5.65
C LYS A 85 7.56 9.39 -4.29
N GLU A 86 8.63 9.94 -3.73
CA GLU A 86 9.07 9.69 -2.37
C GLU A 86 9.35 11.00 -1.62
N PHE A 87 9.28 10.94 -0.29
CA PHE A 87 9.69 12.02 0.60
C PHE A 87 10.65 11.50 1.67
N GLU A 88 11.93 11.85 1.52
CA GLU A 88 13.05 11.28 2.28
C GLU A 88 13.48 12.11 3.50
N ARG A 89 12.73 13.16 3.86
CA ARG A 89 13.12 14.09 4.95
C ARG A 89 12.55 13.70 6.31
N LEU A 90 11.90 12.55 6.41
CA LEU A 90 11.42 12.01 7.69
C LEU A 90 12.54 11.23 8.38
N PRO A 91 12.66 11.35 9.71
CA PRO A 91 13.79 10.77 10.44
C PRO A 91 13.79 9.24 10.41
N TRP A 92 12.62 8.60 10.45
CA TRP A 92 12.52 7.15 10.65
C TRP A 92 11.59 6.43 9.68
N GLN A 93 10.87 7.17 8.85
CA GLN A 93 9.82 6.62 8.00
C GLN A 93 10.17 6.72 6.53
N HIS A 94 9.78 5.69 5.79
CA HIS A 94 9.50 5.79 4.37
C HIS A 94 8.20 6.54 4.17
N MET A 95 8.18 7.55 3.31
CA MET A 95 6.96 8.15 2.81
C MET A 95 6.92 8.03 1.29
N MET A 96 6.14 7.08 0.81
CA MET A 96 6.11 6.66 -0.59
C MET A 96 4.72 6.89 -1.17
N PHE A 97 4.66 7.42 -2.38
CA PHE A 97 3.44 7.78 -3.09
C PHE A 97 3.29 6.85 -4.27
N PHE A 98 2.21 6.07 -4.30
CA PHE A 98 1.92 5.12 -5.36
C PHE A 98 0.68 5.52 -6.13
N GLN A 99 0.72 5.39 -7.44
CA GLN A 99 -0.43 5.57 -8.33
C GLN A 99 -0.81 4.22 -8.92
N ARG A 100 -2.02 4.14 -9.49
CA ARG A 100 -2.44 3.01 -10.30
C ARG A 100 -1.46 2.83 -11.47
N ASP A 101 -1.08 1.59 -11.74
CA ASP A 101 -0.41 1.26 -12.97
C ASP A 101 -1.43 0.81 -14.02
N GLU A 102 -1.81 1.73 -14.91
CA GLU A 102 -2.79 1.46 -15.96
C GLU A 102 -2.30 0.45 -17.00
N ASP A 103 -0.99 0.19 -17.08
CA ASP A 103 -0.40 -0.80 -17.97
C ASP A 103 -0.31 -2.20 -17.32
N PHE A 104 -0.77 -2.35 -16.06
CA PHE A 104 -0.74 -3.62 -15.36
C PHE A 104 -1.81 -4.57 -15.90
N ALA A 105 -1.38 -5.64 -16.57
CA ALA A 105 -2.24 -6.72 -17.03
C ALA A 105 -2.75 -7.55 -15.84
N ASP A 106 -3.91 -7.17 -15.30
CA ASP A 106 -4.52 -7.86 -14.17
C ASP A 106 -5.30 -9.11 -14.60
N ASP A 107 -4.57 -10.18 -14.94
CA ASP A 107 -5.17 -11.41 -15.47
C ASP A 107 -5.43 -12.47 -14.38
N THR A 108 -5.10 -12.19 -13.12
CA THR A 108 -5.19 -13.17 -12.02
C THR A 108 -6.36 -12.86 -11.09
N PRO A 109 -7.42 -13.71 -11.07
CA PRO A 109 -8.46 -13.61 -10.06
C PRO A 109 -7.84 -13.81 -8.67
N LEU A 110 -8.13 -12.90 -7.73
CA LEU A 110 -7.86 -13.17 -6.32
C LEU A 110 -8.62 -14.43 -5.92
N SER A 111 -7.92 -15.40 -5.33
CA SER A 111 -8.60 -16.47 -4.61
C SER A 111 -9.50 -15.85 -3.55
N LYS A 112 -10.67 -16.45 -3.31
CA LYS A 112 -11.50 -16.03 -2.19
C LYS A 112 -10.67 -16.24 -0.92
N PRO A 113 -10.55 -15.21 -0.04
CA PRO A 113 -9.91 -15.40 1.25
C PRO A 113 -10.69 -16.48 2.03
N GLU A 114 -9.96 -17.37 2.71
CA GLU A 114 -10.54 -18.43 3.55
C GLU A 114 -11.23 -17.87 4.81
#